data_AF-A0ABD5YWW0-F1
#
_entry.id   AF-A0ABD5YWW0-F1
#
_cell.length_a   1.000
_cell.length_b   1.000
_cell.length_c   1.000
_cell.angle_alpha   90.00
_cell.angle_beta   90.00
_cell.angle_gamma   90.00
#
_symmetry.space_group_name_H-M   'P 1'
#
loop_
_entity.id
_entity.type
_entity.pdbx_description
1 polymer ?
#
loop_
_entity_poly.entity_id
_entity_poly.type
_entity_poly.pdbx_seq_one_letter_code
_entity_poly.pdbx_strand_id
1 'polypeptide(L)'
;MISPSIVVVKLITLFLSLLVAYLAFYAYKRSESHPMLYVSVGFVFIGVGAICEGLVYSVLGTSLFSAALIQAVLVSFGMVLILRSVMSDSNNEAI
;
A
#
# COMPACT_ATOMS: atom_id res chain seq x y z
N MET A 1 -3.08 25.38 4.84
CA MET A 1 -4.44 24.83 4.59
C MET A 1 -4.31 23.78 3.51
N ILE A 2 -4.86 22.57 3.69
CA ILE A 2 -4.81 21.52 2.65
C ILE A 2 -5.87 21.88 1.60
N SER A 3 -5.47 22.04 0.34
CA SER A 3 -6.43 22.28 -0.73
C SER A 3 -7.34 21.05 -0.90
N PRO A 4 -8.67 21.21 -1.02
CA PRO A 4 -9.59 20.08 -1.19
C PRO A 4 -9.22 19.18 -2.38
N SER A 5 -8.57 19.73 -3.40
CA SER A 5 -8.03 18.99 -4.54
C SER A 5 -7.03 17.88 -4.16
N ILE A 6 -6.19 18.11 -3.14
CA ILE A 6 -5.20 17.12 -2.70
C ILE A 6 -5.88 15.96 -1.97
N VAL A 7 -6.92 16.25 -1.20
CA VAL A 7 -7.71 15.24 -0.48
C VAL A 7 -8.42 14.32 -1.48
N VAL A 8 -9.00 14.89 -2.54
CA VAL A 8 -9.66 14.11 -3.60
C VAL A 8 -8.68 13.16 -4.28
N VAL A 9 -7.49 13.64 -4.67
CA VAL A 9 -6.48 12.78 -5.30
C VAL A 9 -6.02 11.67 -4.35
N LYS A 10 -5.80 11.96 -3.06
CA LYS A 10 -5.45 10.95 -2.06
C LYS A 10 -6.54 9.90 -1.86
N LEU A 11 -7.81 10.29 -1.88
CA LEU A 11 -8.93 9.35 -1.81
C LEU A 11 -8.98 8.43 -3.03
N ILE A 12 -8.69 8.96 -4.23
CA ILE A 12 -8.60 8.15 -5.45
C ILE A 12 -7.44 7.15 -5.34
N THR A 13 -6.27 7.60 -4.88
CA THR A 13 -5.11 6.73 -4.68
C THR A 13 -5.39 5.63 -3.66
N LEU A 14 -6.01 5.98 -2.52
CA LEU A 14 -6.42 5.02 -1.50
C LEU A 14 -7.41 4.00 -2.06
N PHE A 15 -8.42 4.47 -2.79
CA PHE A 15 -9.43 3.62 -3.41
C PHE A 15 -8.79 2.64 -4.39
N LEU A 16 -7.87 3.12 -5.23
CA LEU A 16 -7.16 2.27 -6.18
C LEU A 16 -6.27 1.25 -5.47
N SER A 17 -5.55 1.65 -4.42
CA SER A 17 -4.73 0.74 -3.60
C SER A 17 -5.59 -0.36 -2.97
N LEU A 18 -6.75 0.00 -2.43
CA LEU A 18 -7.68 -0.95 -1.82
C LEU A 18 -8.33 -1.86 -2.86
N LEU A 19 -8.63 -1.34 -4.05
CA LEU A 19 -9.15 -2.12 -5.18
C LEU A 19 -8.14 -3.20 -5.60
N VAL A 20 -6.85 -2.85 -5.69
CA VAL A 20 -5.79 -3.83 -5.98
C VAL A 20 -5.65 -4.85 -4.85
N ALA A 21 -5.68 -4.42 -3.59
CA ALA A 21 -5.65 -5.34 -2.44
C ALA A 21 -6.84 -6.32 -2.47
N TYR A 22 -8.03 -5.84 -2.83
CA TYR A 22 -9.25 -6.65 -2.95
C TYR A 22 -9.15 -7.65 -4.10
N LEU A 23 -8.68 -7.22 -5.27
CA LEU A 23 -8.47 -8.11 -6.42
C LEU A 23 -7.43 -9.19 -6.10
N ALA A 24 -6.34 -8.84 -5.42
CA ALA A 24 -5.33 -9.80 -4.96
C ALA A 24 -5.90 -10.81 -3.96
N PHE A 25 -6.74 -10.35 -3.01
CA PHE A 25 -7.42 -11.23 -2.06
C PHE A 25 -8.42 -12.16 -2.74
N TYR A 26 -9.19 -11.63 -3.70
CA TYR A 26 -10.13 -12.42 -4.48
C TYR A 26 -9.42 -13.50 -5.31
N ALA A 27 -8.28 -13.14 -5.92
CA ALA A 27 -7.46 -14.07 -6.69
C ALA A 27 -6.82 -15.14 -5.80
N TYR A 28 -6.35 -14.79 -4.60
CA TYR A 28 -5.92 -15.76 -3.59
C TYR A 28 -7.01 -16.78 -3.27
N LYS A 29 -8.24 -16.30 -3.04
CA LYS A 29 -9.37 -17.17 -2.71
C LYS A 29 -9.75 -18.14 -3.84
N ARG A 30 -9.40 -17.82 -5.09
CA ARG A 30 -9.74 -18.65 -6.25
C ARG A 30 -8.61 -19.59 -6.70
N SER A 31 -7.35 -19.21 -6.50
CA SER A 31 -6.20 -19.97 -6.99
C SER A 31 -5.37 -20.67 -5.90
N GLU A 32 -5.68 -20.49 -4.61
CA GLU A 32 -4.88 -20.99 -3.46
C GLU A 32 -3.38 -20.59 -3.53
N SER A 33 -3.05 -19.60 -4.37
CA SER A 33 -1.69 -19.14 -4.58
C SER A 33 -1.27 -18.22 -3.42
N HIS A 34 -0.62 -18.83 -2.44
CA HIS A 34 0.06 -18.19 -1.30
C HIS A 34 0.79 -16.86 -1.61
N PRO A 35 1.49 -16.68 -2.76
CA PRO A 35 2.11 -15.39 -3.08
C PRO A 35 1.10 -14.23 -3.15
N MET A 36 -0.11 -14.42 -3.69
CA MET A 36 -1.09 -13.33 -3.86
C MET A 36 -1.56 -12.69 -2.53
N LEU A 37 -1.45 -13.41 -1.40
CA LEU A 37 -1.70 -12.81 -0.08
C LEU A 37 -0.69 -11.71 0.26
N TYR A 38 0.59 -11.92 -0.05
CA TYR A 38 1.64 -10.93 0.22
C TYR A 38 1.41 -9.65 -0.58
N VAL A 39 0.89 -9.75 -1.81
CA VAL A 39 0.47 -8.59 -2.61
C VAL A 39 -0.68 -7.84 -1.95
N SER A 40 -1.71 -8.57 -1.49
CA SER A 40 -2.88 -7.97 -0.82
C SER A 40 -2.45 -7.20 0.43
N VAL A 41 -1.63 -7.81 1.30
CA VAL A 41 -1.10 -7.16 2.51
C VAL A 41 -0.22 -5.95 2.16
N GLY A 42 0.63 -6.07 1.14
CA GLY A 42 1.47 -4.97 0.67
C GLY A 42 0.66 -3.75 0.21
N PHE A 43 -0.41 -3.96 -0.56
CA PHE A 43 -1.29 -2.88 -1.03
C PHE A 43 -2.16 -2.27 0.08
N VAL A 44 -2.55 -3.03 1.10
CA VAL A 44 -3.18 -2.44 2.30
C VAL A 44 -2.21 -1.51 3.00
N PHE A 45 -0.95 -1.92 3.16
CA PHE A 45 0.08 -1.10 3.81
C PHE A 45 0.40 0.17 3.01
N ILE A 46 0.49 0.08 1.68
CA ILE A 46 0.64 1.24 0.77
C ILE A 46 -0.56 2.18 0.89
N GLY A 47 -1.78 1.64 0.91
CA GLY A 47 -3.01 2.43 1.05
C GLY A 47 -3.07 3.18 2.38
N VAL A 48 -2.76 2.51 3.49
CA VAL A 48 -2.65 3.15 4.81
C VAL A 48 -1.59 4.25 4.80
N GLY A 49 -0.47 4.03 4.10
CA GLY A 49 0.61 5.01 3.98
C GLY A 49 0.17 6.27 3.26
N ALA A 50 -0.60 6.12 2.19
CA ALA A 50 -1.12 7.22 1.37
C ALA A 50 -2.03 8.18 2.16
N ILE A 51 -2.75 7.70 3.17
CA ILE A 51 -3.55 8.57 4.06
C ILE A 51 -2.79 9.04 5.29
N CYS A 52 -1.73 8.33 5.70
CA CYS A 52 -0.95 8.62 6.89
C CYS A 52 -0.29 10.01 6.81
N GLU A 53 0.26 10.40 5.65
CA GLU A 53 0.83 11.74 5.47
C GLU A 53 -0.22 12.86 5.68
N GLY A 54 -1.45 12.64 5.19
CA GLY A 54 -2.53 13.62 5.34
C GLY A 54 -3.00 13.74 6.79
N LEU A 55 -3.05 12.60 7.50
CA LEU A 55 -3.43 12.55 8.91
C LEU A 55 -2.35 13.16 9.81
N VAL A 56 -1.07 12.82 9.59
CA VAL A 56 0.06 13.37 10.36
C VAL A 56 0.16 14.89 10.17
N TYR A 57 -0.01 15.37 8.94
CA TYR A 57 -0.04 16.80 8.66
C TYR A 57 -1.24 17.50 9.32
N SER A 58 -2.43 16.86 9.29
CA SER A 58 -3.65 17.44 9.87
C SER A 58 -3.69 17.41 11.40
N VAL A 59 -3.10 16.40 12.05
CA VAL A 59 -3.21 16.18 13.51
C VAL A 59 -2.04 16.77 14.28
N LEU A 60 -0.80 16.69 13.76
CA LEU A 60 0.38 17.14 14.50
C LEU A 60 0.86 18.55 14.13
N GLY A 61 0.28 19.21 13.12
CA GLY A 61 0.76 20.52 12.64
C GLY A 61 2.25 20.53 12.26
N THR A 62 2.83 19.35 12.06
CA THR A 62 4.25 19.11 11.88
C THR A 62 4.65 19.31 10.41
N SER A 63 5.92 19.64 10.17
CA SER A 63 6.49 19.83 8.84
C SER A 63 6.12 18.68 7.89
N LEU A 64 5.69 19.04 6.67
CA LEU A 64 5.36 18.13 5.56
C LEU A 64 6.43 17.06 5.35
N PHE A 65 7.69 17.41 5.61
CA PHE A 65 8.83 16.50 5.51
C PHE A 65 8.69 15.25 6.40
N SER A 66 8.29 15.42 7.67
CA SER A 66 8.16 14.28 8.60
C SER A 66 6.99 13.37 8.23
N ALA A 67 5.89 13.96 7.76
CA ALA A 67 4.72 13.23 7.29
C ALA A 67 5.05 12.41 6.03
N ALA A 68 5.77 13.02 5.08
CA ALA A 68 6.24 12.36 3.87
C ALA A 68 7.25 11.25 4.17
N LEU A 69 8.11 11.42 5.18
CA LEU A 69 9.07 10.40 5.59
C LEU A 69 8.38 9.14 6.12
N ILE A 70 7.38 9.30 7.01
CA ILE A 70 6.60 8.17 7.54
C ILE A 70 5.87 7.44 6.42
N GLN A 71 5.23 8.19 5.51
CA GLN A 71 4.59 7.62 4.32
C GLN A 71 5.58 6.84 3.46
N ALA A 72 6.77 7.40 3.19
CA ALA A 72 7.78 6.74 2.36
C ALA A 72 8.24 5.42 2.99
N VAL A 73 8.50 5.38 4.29
CA VAL A 73 8.87 4.15 5.01
C VAL A 73 7.76 3.09 4.91
N LEU A 74 6.49 3.52 5.09
CA LEU A 74 5.35 2.62 4.99
C LEU A 74 5.22 2.05 3.57
N VAL A 75 5.31 2.91 2.55
CA VAL A 75 5.24 2.50 1.15
C VAL A 75 6.40 1.57 0.78
N SER A 76 7.63 1.87 1.20
CA SER A 76 8.78 0.99 0.98
C SER A 76 8.57 -0.39 1.58
N PHE A 77 8.03 -0.48 2.79
CA PHE A 77 7.74 -1.77 3.42
C PHE A 77 6.68 -2.56 2.64
N GLY A 78 5.61 -1.90 2.18
CA GLY A 78 4.60 -2.52 1.32
C GLY A 78 5.18 -3.02 -0.01
N MET A 79 6.10 -2.27 -0.62
CA MET A 79 6.81 -2.68 -1.83
C MET A 79 7.71 -3.89 -1.59
N VAL A 80 8.39 -3.99 -0.45
CA VAL A 80 9.19 -5.18 -0.10
C VAL A 80 8.30 -6.43 0.02
N LEU A 81 7.10 -6.30 0.59
CA LEU A 81 6.15 -7.42 0.66
C LEU A 81 5.70 -7.87 -0.73
N ILE A 82 5.41 -6.94 -1.63
CA ILE A 82 5.08 -7.25 -3.02
C ILE A 82 6.26 -7.93 -3.73
N LEU A 83 7.49 -7.43 -3.54
CA LEU A 83 8.69 -8.05 -4.11
C LEU A 83 8.89 -9.48 -3.62
N ARG A 84 8.67 -9.73 -2.32
CA ARG A 84 8.74 -11.07 -1.71
C ARG A 84 7.68 -12.00 -2.28
N SER A 85 6.48 -11.49 -2.59
CA SER A 85 5.45 -12.27 -3.29
C SER A 85 5.96 -12.78 -4.63
N VAL A 86 6.51 -11.90 -5.47
CA VAL A 86 6.94 -12.24 -6.82
C VAL A 86 8.12 -13.22 -6.79
N MET A 87 9.06 -13.02 -5.87
CA MET A 87 10.19 -13.93 -5.69
C MET A 87 9.78 -15.30 -5.13
N SER A 88 8.74 -15.36 -4.29
CA SER A 88 8.24 -16.62 -3.75
C SER A 88 7.58 -17.49 -4.81
N ASP A 89 6.95 -16.86 -5.81
CA ASP A 89 6.33 -17.53 -6.95
C ASP A 89 7.40 -18.16 -7.86
N SER A 90 8.47 -17.42 -8.17
CA SER A 90 9.56 -17.90 -9.03
C SER A 90 10.42 -19.01 -8.40
N ASN A 91 10.59 -19.03 -7.07
CA ASN A 91 11.34 -20.08 -6.39
C ASN A 91 10.62 -21.45 -6.42
N ASN A 92 9.30 -21.48 -6.60
CA ASN A 92 8.52 -22.72 -6.62
C ASN A 92 8.60 -23.46 -7.97
N GLU A 93 9.01 -22.79 -9.04
CA GLU A 93 9.18 -23.40 -10.39
C GLU A 93 10.60 -23.94 -10.64
N ALA A 94 11.54 -23.70 -9.71
CA ALA A 94 12.95 -24.08 -9.82
C ALA A 94 13.33 -25.34 -9.01
N ILE A 95 12.35 -26.05 -8.43
CA ILE A 95 12.55 -27.31 -7.67
C ILE A 95 11.82 -28.47 -8.35
#